data_AF-U1N7U0-F1
#
_entry.id   AF-U1N7U0-F1
#
_cell.length_a   1.000
_cell.length_b   1.000
_cell.length_c   1.000
_cell.angle_alpha   90.00
_cell.angle_beta   90.00
_cell.angle_gamma   90.00
#
_symmetry.space_group_name_H-M   'P 1'
#
loop_
_entity.id
_entity.type
_entity.pdbx_description
1 polymer ?
#
loop_
_entity_poly.entity_id
_entity_poly.type
_entity_poly.pdbx_seq_one_letter_code
_entity_poly.pdbx_strand_id
1 'polypeptide(L)' 'MEKINVRVPQSLLTQIDEVWKERGYASKSEFIRDALRDAVNPPTQLSEEALKYLAESRTQREQDELKERLGIDD' A
#
# COMPACT_ATOMS: atom_id res chain seq x y z
N MET A 1 27.27 4.09 3.93
CA MET A 1 26.05 4.92 3.76
C MET A 1 26.50 6.31 3.43
N GLU A 2 25.99 6.90 2.35
CA GLU A 2 26.26 8.29 1.98
C GLU A 2 25.19 9.23 2.53
N LYS A 3 25.55 10.49 2.78
CA LYS A 3 24.61 11.52 3.26
C LYS A 3 23.93 12.22 2.08
N ILE A 4 22.61 12.35 2.15
CA ILE A 4 21.83 13.17 1.23
C ILE A 4 21.34 14.42 1.97
N ASN A 5 21.40 15.59 1.33
CA ASN A 5 20.81 16.82 1.84
C ASN A 5 19.75 17.30 0.85
N VAL A 6 18.50 17.44 1.32
CA VAL A 6 17.36 17.82 0.47
C VAL A 6 16.64 19.00 1.11
N ARG A 7 16.22 19.96 0.28
CA ARG A 7 15.33 21.05 0.71
C ARG A 7 13.89 20.66 0.40
N VAL A 8 13.02 20.77 1.39
CA VAL A 8 11.59 20.48 1.27
C VAL A 8 10.77 21.67 1.77
N PRO A 9 9.53 21.87 1.29
CA PRO A 9 8.61 22.82 1.89
C PRO A 9 8.41 22.54 3.39
N GLN A 10 8.26 23.60 4.18
CA GLN A 10 8.07 23.46 5.63
C GLN A 10 6.82 22.64 5.97
N SER A 11 5.73 22.81 5.21
CA SER A 11 4.50 22.03 5.38
C SER A 11 4.72 20.53 5.21
N LEU A 12 5.56 20.12 4.25
CA LEU A 12 5.90 18.71 4.05
C LEU A 12 6.78 18.20 5.20
N LEU A 13 7.72 19.00 5.69
CA LEU A 13 8.54 18.62 6.84
C LEU A 13 7.67 18.35 8.09
N THR A 14 6.68 19.20 8.35
CA THR A 14 5.72 19.02 9.44
C THR A 14 4.94 17.71 9.30
N GLN A 15 4.39 17.42 8.12
CA GLN A 15 3.68 16.16 7.88
C GLN A 15 4.57 14.94 8.07
N ILE A 16 5.82 15.00 7.58
CA ILE A 16 6.78 13.93 7.81
C ILE A 16 6.96 13.71 9.31
N ASP A 17 7.15 14.79 10.08
CA ASP A 17 7.37 14.76 11.54
C ASP A 17 6.26 14.12 12.37
N GLU A 18 5.03 14.20 11.88
CA GLU A 18 3.86 13.55 12.47
C GLU A 18 3.83 12.06 12.06
N VAL A 19 3.90 11.81 10.75
CA VAL A 19 3.70 10.47 10.17
C VAL A 19 4.78 9.46 10.59
N TRP A 20 6.05 9.85 10.65
CA TRP A 20 7.12 8.88 10.97
C TRP A 20 6.98 8.32 12.39
N LYS A 21 6.47 9.13 13.33
CA LYS A 21 6.23 8.72 14.73
C LYS A 21 5.00 7.85 14.85
N GLU A 22 3.91 8.25 14.20
CA GLU A 22 2.66 7.48 14.18
C GLU A 22 2.86 6.08 13.60
N ARG A 23 3.72 5.96 12.59
CA ARG A 23 4.09 4.66 11.99
C ARG A 23 5.14 3.89 12.79
N GLY A 24 5.63 4.42 13.91
CA GLY A 24 6.52 3.71 14.83
C GLY A 24 7.96 3.53 14.33
N TYR A 25 8.44 4.35 13.39
CA TYR A 25 9.83 4.29 12.94
C TYR A 25 10.77 4.74 14.07
N ALA A 26 11.99 4.18 14.13
CA ALA A 26 12.96 4.55 15.15
C ALA A 26 13.58 5.94 14.88
N SER A 27 13.54 6.41 13.63
CA SER A 27 13.98 7.75 13.26
C SER A 27 13.34 8.26 11.97
N LYS A 28 13.30 9.58 11.82
CA LYS A 28 12.90 10.23 10.56
C LYS A 28 13.75 9.77 9.37
N SER A 29 15.06 9.59 9.56
CA SER A 29 15.96 9.13 8.50
C SER A 29 15.70 7.67 8.09
N GLU A 30 15.13 6.85 8.96
CA GLU A 30 14.67 5.52 8.60
C GLU A 30 13.43 5.58 7.72
N PHE A 31 12.41 6.34 8.14
CA PHE A 31 11.19 6.58 7.36
C PHE A 31 11.50 7.11 5.96
N ILE A 32 12.36 8.13 5.85
CA ILE A 32 12.75 8.70 4.55
C ILE A 32 13.48 7.67 3.68
N ARG A 33 14.39 6.88 4.25
CA ARG A 33 15.11 5.84 3.49
C ARG A 33 14.17 4.74 3.01
N ASP A 34 13.17 4.38 3.81
CA ASP A 34 12.17 3.38 3.46
C ASP A 34 11.30 3.85 2.29
N ALA A 35 10.80 5.09 2.36
CA ALA A 35 10.06 5.72 1.27
C ALA A 35 10.90 5.83 -0.02
N LEU A 36 12.19 6.18 0.09
CA LEU A 36 13.10 6.20 -1.06
C LEU A 36 13.35 4.81 -1.63
N ARG A 37 13.41 3.77 -0.80
CA ARG A 37 13.56 2.37 -1.24
C ARG A 37 12.34 1.90 -2.02
N ASP A 38 11.15 2.20 -1.50
CA ASP A 38 9.87 1.90 -2.17
C ASP A 38 9.77 2.62 -3.52
N ALA A 39 10.22 3.87 -3.60
CA ALA A 39 10.21 4.62 -4.86
C ALA A 39 11.14 4.04 -5.96
N VAL A 40 12.29 3.45 -5.58
CA VAL A 40 13.24 2.85 -6.55
C VAL A 40 12.97 1.38 -6.83
N ASN A 41 12.25 0.70 -5.94
CA ASN A 41 11.82 -0.68 -6.10
C ASN A 41 10.34 -0.77 -5.76
N PRO A 42 9.47 -0.16 -6.59
CA PRO A 42 8.05 -0.18 -6.33
C PRO A 42 7.61 -1.64 -6.23
N PRO A 43 6.73 -2.00 -5.28
CA PRO A 43 6.17 -3.34 -5.25
C PRO A 43 5.66 -3.64 -6.66
N THR A 44 5.94 -4.84 -7.18
CA THR A 44 5.37 -5.30 -8.45
C THR A 44 3.87 -5.06 -8.38
N GLN A 45 3.43 -3.95 -8.98
CA GLN A 45 2.02 -3.65 -9.05
C GLN A 45 1.44 -4.81 -9.84
N LEU A 46 0.45 -5.50 -9.25
CA LEU A 46 -0.35 -6.44 -10.01
C LEU A 46 -0.80 -5.67 -11.26
N SER A 47 -0.59 -6.27 -12.43
CA SER A 47 -1.12 -5.66 -13.66
C SER A 47 -2.60 -5.38 -13.47
N GLU A 48 -3.14 -4.40 -14.19
CA GLU A 48 -4.58 -4.12 -14.17
C GLU A 48 -5.40 -5.41 -14.41
N GLU A 49 -4.89 -6.30 -15.26
CA GLU A 49 -5.46 -7.63 -15.48
C GLU A 49 -5.45 -8.49 -14.21
N ALA A 50 -4.33 -8.58 -13.49
CA ALA A 50 -4.25 -9.38 -12.27
C ALA A 50 -5.11 -8.81 -11.13
N LEU A 51 -5.26 -7.48 -11.06
CA LEU A 51 -6.23 -6.83 -10.16
C LEU A 51 -7.68 -7.15 -10.55
N LYS A 52 -7.99 -7.17 -11.86
CA LYS A 52 -9.30 -7.56 -12.38
C LYS A 52 -9.63 -9.01 -12.06
N TYR A 53 -8.68 -9.93 -12.24
CA TYR A 53 -8.86 -11.34 -11.87
C TYR A 53 -9.10 -11.52 -10.36
N LEU A 54 -8.41 -10.77 -9.50
CA LEU A 54 -8.66 -10.79 -8.06
C LEU A 54 -10.06 -10.28 -7.71
N ALA A 55 -10.50 -9.18 -8.35
CA ALA A 55 -11.85 -8.65 -8.16
C ALA A 55 -12.95 -9.61 -8.65
N GLU A 56 -12.74 -10.24 -9.82
CA GLU A 56 -13.65 -11.24 -10.39
C GLU A 56 -13.73 -12.47 -9.50
N SER A 57 -12.60 -12.98 -8.98
CA SER A 57 -12.58 -14.13 -8.07
C SER A 57 -13.30 -13.85 -6.75
N ARG A 58 -13.21 -12.62 -6.22
CA ARG A 58 -13.94 -12.22 -5.02
C ARG A 58 -15.44 -12.18 -5.27
N THR A 59 -15.84 -11.62 -6.41
CA THR A 59 -17.26 -11.55 -6.82
C THR A 59 -17.86 -12.95 -7.02
N GLN A 60 -17.10 -13.87 -7.62
CA GLN A 60 -17.54 -15.26 -7.80
C GLN A 60 -17.75 -15.96 -6.45
N ARG A 61 -16.81 -15.82 -5.51
CA ARG A 61 -16.99 -16.37 -4.14
C ARG A 61 -18.21 -15.79 -3.45
N GLU A 62 -18.44 -14.49 -3.54
CA GLU A 62 -19.62 -13.84 -2.95
C GLU A 62 -20.93 -14.34 -3.60
N GLN A 63 -20.94 -14.60 -4.91
CA GLN A 63 -22.09 -15.16 -5.60
C GLN A 63 -22.34 -16.63 -5.25
N ASP A 64 -21.29 -17.43 -5.12
CA ASP A 64 -21.39 -18.84 -4.75
C ASP A 64 -21.88 -18.97 -3.29
N GLU A 65 -21.34 -18.17 -2.37
CA GLU A 65 -21.83 -18.09 -0.98
C GLU A 65 -23.30 -17.61 -0.91
N LEU A 66 -23.70 -16.68 -1.79
CA LEU A 66 -25.08 -16.19 -1.84
C LEU A 66 -26.03 -17.26 -2.39
N LYS A 67 -25.64 -18.01 -3.42
CA LYS A 67 -26.41 -19.13 -3.98
C LYS A 67 -26.59 -20.26 -2.97
N GLU A 68 -25.52 -20.63 -2.26
CA GLU A 68 -25.55 -21.62 -1.18
C GLU A 68 -26.53 -21.18 -0.08
N ARG A 69 -26.49 -19.91 0.33
CA ARG A 69 -27.41 -19.35 1.34
C ARG A 69 -28.87 -19.27 0.89
N LEU A 70 -29.11 -19.07 -0.41
CA LEU A 70 -30.46 -19.01 -0.98
C LEU A 70 -30.99 -20.40 -1.37
N GLY A 71 -30.17 -21.45 -1.25
CA GLY A 71 -30.54 -22.81 -1.64
C GLY A 71 -30.83 -22.96 -3.14
N ILE A 72 -30.19 -22.13 -3.97
CA ILE A 72 -30.32 -22.17 -5.43
C ILE A 72 -29.17 -23.03 -5.97
N ASP A 73 -29.26 -24.33 -5.73
CA ASP A 73 -28.49 -25.35 -6.46
C ASP A 73 -29.54 -26.17 -7.23
N ASP A 74 -29.54 -26.04 -8.56
CA ASP A 74 -30.38 -26.81 -9.49
C ASP A 74 -29.46 -27.66 -10.38
#